data_AF-A0A959SMD8-F1
#
_entry.id   AF-A0A959SMD8-F1
#
_cell.length_a   1.000
_cell.length_b   1.000
_cell.length_c   1.000
_cell.angle_alpha   90.00
_cell.angle_beta   90.00
_cell.angle_gamma   90.00
#
_symmetry.space_group_name_H-M   'P 1'
#
loop_
_entity.id
_entity.type
_entity.pdbx_description
1 polymer ?
#
loop_
_entity_poly.entity_id
_entity_poly.type
_entity_poly.pdbx_seq_one_letter_code
_entity_poly.pdbx_strand_id
1 'polypeptide(L)'
;MPVTLTDRHMRIHRSLRISVVDKCDLRCTYCMPENQQFLKRQELITREEIATIARLFVERYGITKIRLTGGEPLIRPDIVDIVRDLAALGVKVGLTTNALTLHKHIDGLIDAGLKSVNISLDTFDAERFSRIARREGFTTVWNNIQRALVRGLHVKVNMVVMRGVNDDEILRFVELTRDHPIHVRLIEFMPFAGNKWGREKVYTYGEMLGHIGSVHPIAKLNDDPHSTAKSYRVPDWPGTFAVISTVTEPFCGSCDRLRLTAEGKMRNCLFAREETDLLSALRRGEDIAPLIEANVLTKHAMLGGLPPFKPEAQEEVLHDLSARPMVSIGG
;
A
#
# COMPACT_ATOMS: atom_id res chain seq x y z
N MET A 1 -9.87 -22.03 -18.92
CA MET A 1 -8.77 -21.68 -17.99
C MET A 1 -8.52 -20.18 -18.12
N PRO A 2 -8.27 -19.45 -17.02
CA PRO A 2 -8.01 -18.01 -17.08
C PRO A 2 -6.79 -17.70 -17.96
N VAL A 3 -6.87 -16.63 -18.73
CA VAL A 3 -5.74 -16.06 -19.50
C VAL A 3 -4.75 -15.49 -18.49
N THR A 4 -3.48 -15.85 -18.57
CA THR A 4 -2.49 -15.34 -17.61
C THR A 4 -2.05 -13.93 -18.03
N LEU A 5 -2.21 -12.92 -17.17
CA LEU A 5 -1.64 -11.59 -17.37
C LEU A 5 -0.12 -11.64 -17.11
N THR A 6 0.65 -11.63 -18.19
CA THR A 6 2.11 -11.66 -18.16
C THR A 6 2.66 -10.44 -18.89
N ASP A 7 3.63 -9.76 -18.29
CA ASP A 7 4.33 -8.64 -18.94
C ASP A 7 5.54 -9.08 -19.79
N ARG A 8 6.21 -8.11 -20.41
CA ARG A 8 7.41 -8.35 -21.25
C ARG A 8 8.63 -8.87 -20.48
N HIS A 9 8.56 -8.92 -19.15
CA HIS A 9 9.60 -9.41 -18.26
C HIS A 9 9.22 -10.76 -17.64
N MET A 10 8.22 -11.45 -18.20
CA MET A 10 7.73 -12.75 -17.76
C MET A 10 7.17 -12.78 -16.33
N ARG A 11 6.77 -11.61 -15.81
CA ARG A 11 6.13 -11.53 -14.49
C ARG A 11 4.64 -11.81 -14.65
N ILE A 12 4.14 -12.76 -13.87
CA ILE A 12 2.72 -13.10 -13.82
C ILE A 12 2.03 -12.23 -12.77
N HIS A 13 0.95 -11.54 -13.15
CA HIS A 13 0.22 -10.65 -12.27
C HIS A 13 -0.93 -11.36 -11.55
N ARG A 14 -0.89 -11.38 -10.21
CA ARG A 14 -1.89 -12.06 -9.36
C ARG A 14 -2.48 -11.15 -8.27
N SER A 15 -2.01 -9.91 -8.16
CA SER A 15 -2.45 -8.96 -7.14
C SER A 15 -2.98 -7.68 -7.75
N LEU A 16 -4.22 -7.33 -7.43
CA LEU A 16 -4.84 -6.04 -7.78
C LEU A 16 -4.98 -5.16 -6.54
N ARG A 17 -4.66 -3.88 -6.66
CA ARG A 17 -4.89 -2.88 -5.63
C ARG A 17 -5.90 -1.86 -6.12
N ILE A 18 -6.97 -1.64 -5.38
CA ILE A 18 -8.08 -0.76 -5.76
C ILE A 18 -8.14 0.40 -4.78
N SER A 19 -7.92 1.61 -5.27
CA SER A 19 -8.21 2.85 -4.55
C SER A 19 -9.71 3.12 -4.68
N VAL A 20 -10.45 3.09 -3.57
CA VAL A 20 -11.91 3.22 -3.61
C VAL A 20 -12.39 4.66 -3.44
N VAL A 21 -11.50 5.56 -3.02
CA VAL A 21 -11.79 6.96 -2.75
C VAL A 21 -10.48 7.73 -2.73
N ASP A 22 -10.48 9.02 -3.06
CA ASP A 22 -9.30 9.88 -3.07
C ASP A 22 -9.23 10.82 -1.84
N LYS A 23 -10.33 10.93 -1.10
CA LYS A 23 -10.41 11.65 0.18
C LYS A 23 -9.75 10.85 1.31
N CYS A 24 -9.23 11.59 2.29
CA CYS A 24 -8.68 11.05 3.53
C CYS A 24 -9.12 11.95 4.69
N ASP A 25 -9.29 11.37 5.87
CA ASP A 25 -9.58 12.09 7.11
C ASP A 25 -8.30 12.49 7.89
N LEU A 26 -7.13 12.23 7.31
CA LEU A 26 -5.81 12.74 7.68
C LEU A 26 -5.22 13.63 6.57
N ARG A 27 -4.17 14.39 6.92
CA ARG A 27 -3.39 15.24 5.99
C ARG A 27 -1.89 14.99 6.18
N CYS A 28 -1.47 13.73 6.06
CA CYS A 28 -0.09 13.34 6.37
C CYS A 28 0.92 14.09 5.49
N THR A 29 1.95 14.67 6.11
CA THR A 29 2.95 15.55 5.47
C THR A 29 3.68 14.93 4.29
N TYR A 30 3.80 13.60 4.25
CA TYR A 30 4.49 12.87 3.20
C TYR A 30 3.57 12.29 2.12
N CYS A 31 2.25 12.41 2.28
CA CYS A 31 1.24 11.70 1.47
C CYS A 31 0.30 12.62 0.70
N MET A 32 -0.25 13.64 1.38
CA MET A 32 -1.25 14.54 0.80
C MET A 32 -0.71 15.99 0.79
N PRO A 33 -0.58 16.62 -0.40
CA PRO A 33 -0.20 18.02 -0.49
C PRO A 33 -1.30 18.94 0.04
N GLU A 34 -0.92 20.15 0.48
CA GLU A 34 -1.86 21.12 1.09
C GLU A 34 -3.00 21.51 0.15
N ASN A 35 -2.71 21.65 -1.15
CA ASN A 35 -3.68 22.05 -2.18
C ASN A 35 -4.27 20.85 -2.95
N GLN A 36 -4.47 19.71 -2.28
CA GLN A 36 -5.04 18.51 -2.91
C GLN A 36 -6.45 18.79 -3.47
N GLN A 37 -6.62 18.58 -4.77
CA GLN A 37 -7.95 18.58 -5.41
C GLN A 37 -8.56 17.18 -5.31
N PHE A 38 -9.84 17.13 -4.94
CA PHE A 38 -10.58 15.89 -4.81
C PHE A 38 -11.55 15.70 -5.98
N LEU A 39 -11.73 14.45 -6.37
CA LEU A 39 -12.68 13.99 -7.38
C LEU A 39 -14.10 14.36 -6.98
N LYS A 40 -14.89 14.78 -7.97
CA LYS A 40 -16.34 14.90 -7.85
C LYS A 40 -16.96 13.52 -7.78
N ARG A 41 -18.17 13.44 -7.23
CA ARG A 41 -18.87 12.17 -7.04
C ARG A 41 -19.03 11.37 -8.34
N GLN A 42 -19.30 12.03 -9.47
CA GLN A 42 -19.44 11.35 -10.76
C GLN A 42 -18.12 10.81 -11.35
N GLU A 43 -16.97 11.31 -10.87
CA GLU A 43 -15.64 10.87 -11.33
C GLU A 43 -15.17 9.65 -10.54
N LEU A 44 -15.76 9.40 -9.36
CA LEU A 44 -15.45 8.23 -8.55
C LEU A 44 -16.06 6.96 -9.14
N ILE A 45 -15.31 5.86 -9.03
CA ILE A 45 -15.75 4.52 -9.36
C ILE A 45 -16.83 4.03 -8.36
N THR A 46 -17.97 3.56 -8.87
CA THR A 46 -19.06 3.02 -8.04
C THR A 46 -18.74 1.62 -7.52
N ARG A 47 -19.55 1.13 -6.57
CA ARG A 47 -19.43 -0.24 -6.05
C ARG A 47 -19.63 -1.28 -7.15
N GLU A 48 -20.63 -1.07 -8.01
CA GLU A 48 -20.99 -1.95 -9.12
C GLU A 48 -19.87 -1.98 -10.17
N GLU A 49 -19.27 -0.82 -10.46
CA GLU A 49 -18.13 -0.70 -11.37
C GLU A 49 -16.88 -1.41 -10.79
N ILE A 50 -16.61 -1.25 -9.48
CA ILE A 50 -15.54 -2.00 -8.80
C ILE A 50 -15.78 -3.51 -8.93
N ALA A 51 -17.00 -3.97 -8.63
CA ALA A 51 -17.35 -5.40 -8.71
C ALA A 51 -17.19 -5.94 -10.14
N THR A 52 -17.61 -5.17 -11.14
CA THR A 52 -17.50 -5.54 -12.56
C THR A 52 -16.05 -5.67 -13.00
N ILE A 53 -15.22 -4.65 -12.72
CA ILE A 53 -13.79 -4.67 -13.09
C ILE A 53 -13.06 -5.77 -12.32
N ALA A 54 -13.29 -5.89 -11.01
CA ALA A 54 -12.67 -6.93 -10.18
C ALA A 54 -13.04 -8.34 -10.66
N ARG A 55 -14.30 -8.58 -11.00
CA ARG A 55 -14.75 -9.86 -11.55
C ARG A 55 -13.98 -10.22 -12.82
N LEU A 56 -13.83 -9.29 -13.76
CA LEU A 56 -13.03 -9.49 -14.97
C LEU A 56 -11.59 -9.89 -14.62
N PHE A 57 -10.95 -9.18 -13.69
CA PHE A 57 -9.61 -9.50 -13.22
C PHE A 57 -9.48 -10.88 -12.60
N VAL A 58 -10.48 -11.32 -11.83
CA VAL A 58 -10.46 -12.63 -11.17
C VAL A 58 -10.76 -13.75 -12.17
N GLU A 59 -11.89 -13.66 -12.86
CA GLU A 59 -12.40 -14.75 -13.71
C GLU A 59 -11.59 -14.92 -15.00
N ARG A 60 -11.24 -13.81 -15.66
CA ARG A 60 -10.46 -13.87 -16.91
C ARG A 60 -8.98 -13.96 -16.65
N TYR A 61 -8.43 -13.19 -15.70
CA TYR A 61 -6.98 -13.05 -15.52
C TYR A 61 -6.38 -13.81 -14.34
N GLY A 62 -7.21 -14.45 -13.51
CA GLY A 62 -6.75 -15.26 -12.39
C GLY A 62 -6.11 -14.44 -11.26
N ILE A 63 -6.52 -13.19 -11.06
CA ILE A 63 -6.16 -12.43 -9.86
C ILE A 63 -6.64 -13.19 -8.62
N THR A 64 -5.76 -13.33 -7.61
CA THR A 64 -6.05 -14.10 -6.38
C THR A 64 -6.04 -13.24 -5.12
N LYS A 65 -5.49 -12.03 -5.20
CA LYS A 65 -5.33 -11.09 -4.08
C LYS A 65 -5.86 -9.72 -4.51
N ILE A 66 -6.80 -9.17 -3.73
CA ILE A 66 -7.28 -7.80 -3.92
C ILE A 66 -7.03 -7.00 -2.64
N ARG A 67 -6.39 -5.84 -2.77
CA ARG A 67 -6.16 -4.91 -1.66
C ARG A 67 -6.90 -3.60 -1.87
N LEU A 68 -7.81 -3.30 -0.96
CA LEU A 68 -8.50 -2.02 -0.87
C LEU A 68 -7.61 -0.98 -0.17
N THR A 69 -7.64 0.23 -0.71
CA THR A 69 -6.90 1.41 -0.29
C THR A 69 -7.72 2.64 -0.72
N GLY A 70 -7.16 3.84 -0.65
CA GLY A 70 -7.81 5.07 -1.05
C GLY A 70 -6.84 6.25 -0.91
N GLY A 71 -7.40 7.41 -0.55
CA GLY A 71 -6.92 8.12 0.62
C GLY A 71 -7.18 7.27 1.87
N GLU A 72 -8.32 7.43 2.52
CA GLU A 72 -8.77 6.54 3.61
C GLU A 72 -10.02 5.76 3.20
N PRO A 73 -9.95 4.44 2.95
CA PRO A 73 -11.10 3.67 2.51
C PRO A 73 -12.26 3.63 3.52
N LEU A 74 -12.00 3.75 4.83
CA LEU A 74 -13.06 3.70 5.84
C LEU A 74 -13.97 4.93 5.89
N ILE A 75 -13.66 6.00 5.15
CA ILE A 75 -14.61 7.12 4.99
C ILE A 75 -15.70 6.81 3.95
N ARG A 76 -15.50 5.77 3.14
CA ARG A 76 -16.43 5.38 2.08
C ARG A 76 -17.61 4.60 2.69
N PRO A 77 -18.86 5.08 2.57
CA PRO A 77 -20.00 4.49 3.30
C PRO A 77 -20.28 3.02 2.99
N ASP A 78 -20.07 2.61 1.74
CA ASP A 78 -20.32 1.27 1.19
C ASP A 78 -19.09 0.34 1.27
N ILE A 79 -18.06 0.68 2.06
CA ILE A 79 -16.80 -0.10 2.11
C ILE A 79 -17.01 -1.55 2.55
N VAL A 80 -17.92 -1.81 3.50
CA VAL A 80 -18.22 -3.16 3.97
C VAL A 80 -18.84 -4.00 2.85
N ASP A 81 -19.72 -3.38 2.05
CA ASP A 81 -20.37 -4.07 0.95
C ASP A 81 -19.39 -4.35 -0.20
N ILE A 82 -18.46 -3.43 -0.48
CA ILE A 82 -17.37 -3.65 -1.43
C ILE A 82 -16.51 -4.84 -1.00
N VAL A 83 -16.17 -4.94 0.29
CA VAL A 83 -15.43 -6.11 0.80
C VAL A 83 -16.23 -7.39 0.57
N ARG A 84 -17.54 -7.38 0.82
CA ARG A 84 -18.42 -8.54 0.65
C ARG A 84 -18.46 -9.01 -0.81
N ASP A 85 -18.65 -8.08 -1.75
CA ASP A 85 -18.70 -8.38 -3.18
C ASP A 85 -17.38 -8.98 -3.67
N LEU A 86 -16.24 -8.43 -3.21
CA LEU A 86 -14.92 -8.92 -3.59
C LEU A 86 -14.60 -10.27 -2.95
N ALA A 87 -14.97 -10.48 -1.68
CA ALA A 87 -14.78 -11.75 -1.01
C ALA A 87 -15.59 -12.88 -1.69
N ALA A 88 -16.78 -12.57 -2.20
CA ALA A 88 -17.60 -13.52 -2.96
C ALA A 88 -16.96 -14.00 -4.27
N LEU A 89 -15.94 -13.29 -4.79
CA LEU A 89 -15.14 -13.74 -5.94
C LEU A 89 -14.10 -14.82 -5.57
N GLY A 90 -13.99 -15.20 -4.28
CA GLY A 90 -13.05 -16.24 -3.83
C GLY A 90 -11.59 -15.77 -3.70
N VAL A 91 -11.34 -14.46 -3.73
CA VAL A 91 -10.00 -13.88 -3.58
C VAL A 91 -9.66 -13.53 -2.14
N LYS A 92 -8.37 -13.40 -1.86
CA LYS A 92 -7.89 -12.84 -0.58
C LYS A 92 -8.07 -11.33 -0.59
N VAL A 93 -9.04 -10.83 0.18
CA VAL A 93 -9.28 -9.38 0.36
C VAL A 93 -8.48 -8.86 1.54
N GLY A 94 -7.77 -7.74 1.33
CA GLY A 94 -7.10 -7.00 2.40
C GLY A 94 -7.41 -5.51 2.33
N LEU A 95 -7.28 -4.82 3.47
CA LEU A 95 -7.52 -3.38 3.58
C LEU A 95 -6.23 -2.67 3.99
N THR A 96 -5.96 -1.47 3.45
CA THR A 96 -4.98 -0.53 4.00
C THR A 96 -5.71 0.70 4.53
N THR A 97 -5.49 1.06 5.78
CA THR A 97 -6.21 2.14 6.48
C THR A 97 -5.31 2.82 7.51
N ASN A 98 -5.59 4.07 7.86
CA ASN A 98 -5.04 4.75 9.04
C ASN A 98 -5.71 4.30 10.36
N ALA A 99 -6.79 3.52 10.26
CA ALA A 99 -7.56 2.93 11.35
C ALA A 99 -8.26 3.90 12.31
N LEU A 100 -8.35 5.21 12.04
CA LEU A 100 -9.05 6.15 12.93
C LEU A 100 -10.50 5.74 13.20
N THR A 101 -11.21 5.30 12.16
CA THR A 101 -12.63 4.91 12.24
C THR A 101 -12.84 3.39 12.23
N LEU A 102 -11.78 2.58 12.34
CA LEU A 102 -11.88 1.12 12.22
C LEU A 102 -12.86 0.50 13.21
N HIS A 103 -12.93 1.00 14.44
CA HIS A 103 -13.92 0.57 15.44
C HIS A 103 -15.38 0.58 14.96
N LYS A 104 -15.73 1.45 14.00
CA LYS A 104 -17.09 1.58 13.47
C LYS A 104 -17.44 0.51 12.43
N HIS A 105 -16.43 -0.09 11.81
CA HIS A 105 -16.60 -0.97 10.65
C HIS A 105 -16.07 -2.38 10.87
N ILE A 106 -15.23 -2.60 11.90
CA ILE A 106 -14.45 -3.82 12.05
C ILE A 106 -15.29 -5.10 12.04
N ASP A 107 -16.39 -5.16 12.78
CA ASP A 107 -17.22 -6.36 12.85
C ASP A 107 -17.87 -6.63 11.49
N GLY A 108 -18.46 -5.60 10.86
CA GLY A 108 -19.02 -5.71 9.50
C GLY A 108 -17.98 -6.09 8.43
N LEU A 109 -16.74 -5.61 8.53
CA LEU A 109 -15.65 -5.98 7.62
C LEU A 109 -15.27 -7.46 7.77
N ILE A 110 -15.21 -7.96 9.00
CA ILE A 110 -14.91 -9.37 9.28
C ILE A 110 -16.04 -10.26 8.74
N ASP A 111 -17.29 -9.89 9.01
CA ASP A 111 -18.48 -10.61 8.52
C ASP A 111 -18.54 -10.62 6.99
N ALA A 112 -18.09 -9.54 6.34
CA ALA A 112 -17.95 -9.44 4.90
C ALA A 112 -16.79 -10.27 4.32
N GLY A 113 -15.94 -10.87 5.17
CA GLY A 113 -14.86 -11.77 4.76
C GLY A 113 -13.45 -11.17 4.80
N LEU A 114 -13.25 -9.98 5.37
CA LEU A 114 -11.93 -9.40 5.54
C LEU A 114 -11.08 -10.27 6.49
N LYS A 115 -9.87 -10.63 6.07
CA LYS A 115 -8.93 -11.43 6.88
C LYS A 115 -7.68 -10.69 7.32
N SER A 116 -7.30 -9.61 6.63
CA SER A 116 -6.05 -8.91 6.91
C SER A 116 -6.19 -7.40 6.73
N VAL A 117 -5.65 -6.66 7.69
CA VAL A 117 -5.61 -5.20 7.69
C VAL A 117 -4.16 -4.72 7.75
N ASN A 118 -3.85 -3.73 6.93
CA ASN A 118 -2.61 -2.98 6.99
C ASN A 118 -2.93 -1.62 7.62
N ILE A 119 -2.37 -1.35 8.78
CA ILE A 119 -2.60 -0.12 9.52
C ILE A 119 -1.37 0.77 9.36
N SER A 120 -1.54 1.97 8.84
CA SER A 120 -0.46 2.97 8.77
C SER A 120 -0.34 3.68 10.12
N LEU A 121 0.82 3.53 10.77
CA LEU A 121 1.19 4.19 12.01
C LEU A 121 2.68 4.53 11.96
N ASP A 122 3.02 5.82 11.98
CA ASP A 122 4.39 6.27 11.78
C ASP A 122 5.13 6.61 13.08
N THR A 123 4.45 6.56 14.24
CA THR A 123 5.00 6.92 15.55
C THR A 123 4.07 6.48 16.68
N PHE A 124 4.66 6.20 17.84
CA PHE A 124 3.99 5.99 19.12
C PHE A 124 3.93 7.24 19.99
N ASP A 125 4.49 8.36 19.54
CA ASP A 125 4.40 9.66 20.19
C ASP A 125 3.19 10.45 19.66
N ALA A 126 2.29 10.86 20.56
CA ALA A 126 1.03 11.48 20.18
C ALA A 126 1.21 12.88 19.55
N GLU A 127 2.22 13.63 19.99
CA GLU A 127 2.53 14.95 19.43
C GLU A 127 3.13 14.81 18.02
N ARG A 128 4.09 13.91 17.84
CA ARG A 128 4.68 13.55 16.55
C ARG A 128 3.62 13.00 15.60
N PHE A 129 2.69 12.18 16.08
CA PHE A 129 1.55 11.72 15.29
C PHE A 129 0.77 12.93 14.75
N SER A 130 0.43 13.87 15.62
CA SER A 130 -0.33 15.07 15.25
C SER A 130 0.43 15.97 14.29
N ARG A 131 1.76 16.06 14.41
CA ARG A 131 2.63 16.79 13.46
C ARG A 131 2.67 16.11 12.08
N ILE A 132 2.84 14.79 12.04
CA ILE A 132 2.90 14.01 10.79
C ILE A 132 1.52 14.00 10.12
N ALA A 133 0.49 13.56 10.83
CA ALA A 133 -0.86 13.33 10.32
C ALA A 133 -1.71 14.60 10.18
N ARG A 134 -1.25 15.71 10.79
CA ARG A 134 -1.95 17.01 10.90
C ARG A 134 -3.32 16.91 11.55
N ARG A 135 -3.47 15.92 12.44
CA ARG A 135 -4.68 15.65 13.22
C ARG A 135 -4.32 14.78 14.42
N GLU A 136 -4.93 15.04 15.56
CA GLU A 136 -4.85 14.14 16.71
C GLU A 136 -5.58 12.81 16.43
N GLY A 137 -5.18 11.75 17.13
CA GLY A 137 -5.85 10.45 16.98
C GLY A 137 -5.03 9.22 17.33
N PHE A 138 -3.76 9.38 17.73
CA PHE A 138 -2.87 8.27 18.09
C PHE A 138 -3.54 7.23 18.99
N THR A 139 -4.12 7.65 20.12
CA THR A 139 -4.79 6.76 21.08
C THR A 139 -5.91 5.94 20.43
N THR A 140 -6.69 6.56 19.55
CA THR A 140 -7.76 5.89 18.80
C THR A 140 -7.20 4.86 17.82
N VAL A 141 -6.16 5.21 17.07
CA VAL A 141 -5.49 4.29 16.13
C VAL A 141 -4.91 3.10 16.89
N TRP A 142 -4.22 3.34 17.99
CA TRP A 142 -3.63 2.30 18.82
C TRP A 142 -4.70 1.35 19.39
N ASN A 143 -5.79 1.90 19.94
CA ASN A 143 -6.92 1.10 20.43
C ASN A 143 -7.55 0.25 19.31
N ASN A 144 -7.58 0.75 18.08
CA ASN A 144 -8.10 0.02 16.92
C ASN A 144 -7.14 -1.08 16.42
N ILE A 145 -5.82 -0.88 16.54
CA ILE A 145 -4.83 -1.95 16.32
C ILE A 145 -5.06 -3.10 17.30
N GLN A 146 -5.18 -2.78 18.59
CA GLN A 146 -5.44 -3.78 19.64
C GLN A 146 -6.76 -4.50 19.41
N ARG A 147 -7.82 -3.77 19.02
CA ARG A 147 -9.12 -4.36 18.68
C ARG A 147 -9.03 -5.32 17.48
N ALA A 148 -8.28 -4.95 16.44
CA ALA A 148 -8.09 -5.81 15.28
C ALA A 148 -7.40 -7.13 15.64
N LEU A 149 -6.41 -7.09 16.54
CA LEU A 149 -5.74 -8.29 17.06
C LEU A 149 -6.70 -9.18 17.85
N VAL A 150 -7.45 -8.60 18.79
CA VAL A 150 -8.43 -9.34 19.62
C VAL A 150 -9.51 -9.99 18.76
N ARG A 151 -9.90 -9.35 17.65
CA ARG A 151 -10.86 -9.89 16.69
C ARG A 151 -10.27 -10.92 15.71
N GLY A 152 -8.99 -11.26 15.86
CA GLY A 152 -8.34 -12.30 15.05
C GLY A 152 -8.01 -11.89 13.61
N LEU A 153 -8.00 -10.59 13.30
CA LEU A 153 -7.50 -10.12 12.00
C LEU A 153 -5.99 -10.31 11.94
N HIS A 154 -5.47 -10.67 10.76
CA HIS A 154 -4.04 -10.61 10.51
C HIS A 154 -3.61 -9.14 10.33
N VAL A 155 -3.04 -8.57 11.39
CA VAL A 155 -2.65 -7.16 11.47
C VAL A 155 -1.22 -6.96 10.99
N LYS A 156 -1.06 -6.05 10.04
CA LYS A 156 0.23 -5.52 9.62
C LYS A 156 0.31 -4.04 9.99
N VAL A 157 1.38 -3.60 10.62
CA VAL A 157 1.61 -2.18 10.93
C VAL A 157 2.67 -1.64 9.97
N ASN A 158 2.38 -0.54 9.29
CA ASN A 158 3.27 0.11 8.35
C ASN A 158 3.78 1.42 8.92
N MET A 159 5.10 1.57 8.93
CA MET A 159 5.79 2.79 9.28
C MET A 159 6.62 3.24 8.08
N VAL A 160 6.37 4.44 7.57
CA VAL A 160 7.29 5.09 6.63
C VAL A 160 8.40 5.72 7.46
N VAL A 161 9.61 5.20 7.29
CA VAL A 161 10.77 5.64 8.07
C VAL A 161 11.39 6.85 7.39
N MET A 162 11.39 7.98 8.10
CA MET A 162 11.89 9.27 7.66
C MET A 162 13.00 9.71 8.61
N ARG A 163 14.22 9.89 8.08
CA ARG A 163 15.39 10.30 8.86
C ARG A 163 15.16 11.67 9.50
N GLY A 164 15.53 11.79 10.78
CA GLY A 164 15.35 12.98 11.60
C GLY A 164 13.90 13.26 11.98
N VAL A 165 12.97 12.33 11.72
CA VAL A 165 11.54 12.51 12.01
C VAL A 165 11.04 11.42 12.96
N ASN A 166 11.20 10.16 12.58
CA ASN A 166 10.69 9.01 13.34
C ASN A 166 11.64 7.79 13.34
N ASP A 167 12.84 7.92 12.76
CA ASP A 167 13.82 6.83 12.69
C ASP A 167 14.36 6.38 14.06
N ASP A 168 14.22 7.22 15.08
CA ASP A 168 14.47 6.88 16.49
C ASP A 168 13.51 5.82 17.05
N GLU A 169 12.36 5.59 16.40
CA GLU A 169 11.36 4.61 16.86
C GLU A 169 11.46 3.24 16.17
N ILE A 170 12.41 3.03 15.26
CA ILE A 170 12.57 1.75 14.54
C ILE A 170 12.59 0.56 15.51
N LEU A 171 13.40 0.64 16.57
CA LEU A 171 13.51 -0.40 17.58
C LEU A 171 12.18 -0.61 18.31
N ARG A 172 11.50 0.47 18.72
CA ARG A 172 10.19 0.40 19.38
C ARG A 172 9.15 -0.32 18.52
N PHE A 173 9.14 -0.06 17.22
CA PHE A 173 8.27 -0.78 16.28
C PHE A 173 8.64 -2.26 16.16
N VAL A 174 9.92 -2.62 16.18
CA VAL A 174 10.32 -4.03 16.19
C VAL A 174 9.93 -4.69 17.51
N GLU A 175 10.12 -4.02 18.65
CA GLU A 175 9.76 -4.52 19.98
C GLU A 175 8.26 -4.77 20.14
N LEU A 176 7.40 -4.08 19.39
CA LEU A 176 5.97 -4.40 19.31
C LEU A 176 5.71 -5.89 18.98
N THR A 177 6.61 -6.50 18.22
CA THR A 177 6.49 -7.90 17.78
C THR A 177 6.83 -8.92 18.87
N ARG A 178 7.40 -8.46 20.01
CA ARG A 178 7.66 -9.26 21.21
C ARG A 178 6.38 -9.72 21.90
N ASP A 179 5.41 -8.82 22.01
CA ASP A 179 4.21 -9.05 22.82
C ASP A 179 2.98 -9.39 21.97
N HIS A 180 3.06 -9.17 20.66
CA HIS A 180 1.93 -9.32 19.76
C HIS A 180 2.29 -10.07 18.47
N PRO A 181 1.37 -10.90 17.93
CA PRO A 181 1.53 -11.56 16.63
C PRO A 181 1.28 -10.57 15.47
N ILE A 182 1.93 -9.40 15.53
CA ILE A 182 1.85 -8.35 14.51
C ILE A 182 2.98 -8.54 13.50
N HIS A 183 2.69 -8.20 12.25
CA HIS A 183 3.71 -8.07 11.21
C HIS A 183 4.04 -6.60 10.94
N VAL A 184 5.16 -6.12 11.46
CA VAL A 184 5.62 -4.74 11.30
C VAL A 184 6.35 -4.57 9.97
N ARG A 185 6.11 -3.47 9.27
CA ARG A 185 6.74 -3.17 7.99
C ARG A 185 7.32 -1.78 7.99
N LEU A 186 8.64 -1.72 7.99
CA LEU A 186 9.42 -0.51 7.86
C LEU A 186 9.59 -0.23 6.36
N ILE A 187 9.18 0.95 5.92
CA ILE A 187 9.13 1.32 4.51
C ILE A 187 10.11 2.46 4.29
N GLU A 188 10.99 2.32 3.31
CA GLU A 188 11.84 3.44 2.89
C GLU A 188 10.98 4.61 2.43
N PHE A 189 11.37 5.82 2.81
CA PHE A 189 10.69 7.02 2.35
C PHE A 189 10.84 7.17 0.82
N MET A 190 9.71 7.28 0.13
CA MET A 190 9.63 7.30 -1.34
C MET A 190 9.36 8.70 -1.89
N PRO A 191 9.90 9.03 -3.07
CA PRO A 191 9.60 10.30 -3.76
C PRO A 191 8.21 10.30 -4.40
N PHE A 192 7.37 11.27 -4.00
CA PHE A 192 6.06 11.54 -4.59
C PHE A 192 5.84 13.04 -4.76
N ALA A 193 4.94 13.40 -5.68
CA ALA A 193 4.60 14.79 -5.92
C ALA A 193 4.20 15.51 -4.62
N GLY A 194 4.91 16.60 -4.33
CA GLY A 194 4.61 17.48 -3.20
C GLY A 194 5.06 17.01 -1.82
N ASN A 195 5.73 15.86 -1.69
CA ASN A 195 6.12 15.34 -0.36
C ASN A 195 7.52 15.78 0.13
N LYS A 196 8.16 16.74 -0.56
CA LYS A 196 9.49 17.31 -0.23
C LYS A 196 10.54 16.22 0.03
N TRP A 197 10.47 15.12 -0.73
CA TRP A 197 11.44 14.04 -0.62
C TRP A 197 12.86 14.52 -0.90
N GLY A 198 13.80 13.98 -0.15
CA GLY A 198 15.23 14.22 -0.29
C GLY A 198 15.98 12.97 0.15
N ARG A 199 17.12 12.72 -0.50
CA ARG A 199 17.92 11.51 -0.26
C ARG A 199 18.42 11.43 1.18
N GLU A 200 18.76 12.58 1.75
CA GLU A 200 19.15 12.77 3.13
C GLU A 200 18.05 12.34 4.13
N LYS A 201 16.79 12.30 3.69
CA LYS A 201 15.65 11.87 4.51
C LYS A 201 15.39 10.37 4.43
N VAL A 202 16.06 9.65 3.53
CA VAL A 202 15.91 8.20 3.39
C VAL A 202 16.76 7.52 4.44
N TYR A 203 16.13 6.73 5.29
CA TYR A 203 16.80 5.74 6.13
C TYR A 203 16.81 4.41 5.35
N THR A 204 17.97 3.95 4.94
CA THR A 204 18.10 2.87 3.96
C THR A 204 17.81 1.49 4.56
N TYR A 205 17.49 0.53 3.70
CA TYR A 205 17.37 -0.89 4.06
C TYR A 205 18.54 -1.41 4.91
N GLY A 206 19.77 -1.13 4.50
CA GLY A 206 20.98 -1.55 5.21
C GLY A 206 21.10 -0.90 6.59
N GLU A 207 20.80 0.40 6.69
CA GLU A 207 20.78 1.10 7.97
C GLU A 207 19.68 0.57 8.89
N MET A 208 18.47 0.29 8.38
CA MET A 208 17.38 -0.27 9.20
C MET A 208 17.79 -1.62 9.79
N LEU A 209 18.35 -2.52 8.98
CA LEU A 209 18.80 -3.81 9.48
C LEU A 209 20.00 -3.69 10.43
N GLY A 210 20.95 -2.80 10.14
CA GLY A 210 22.08 -2.54 11.02
C GLY A 210 21.65 -1.98 12.39
N HIS A 211 20.70 -1.05 12.39
CA HIS A 211 20.15 -0.45 13.61
C HIS A 211 19.37 -1.48 14.43
N ILE A 212 18.55 -2.33 13.82
CA ILE A 212 17.86 -3.39 14.55
C ILE A 212 18.86 -4.44 15.05
N GLY A 213 19.83 -4.81 14.20
CA GLY A 213 20.82 -5.85 14.47
C GLY A 213 21.85 -5.48 15.53
N SER A 214 22.00 -4.19 15.86
CA SER A 214 22.87 -3.74 16.94
C SER A 214 22.28 -4.01 18.33
N VAL A 215 20.96 -4.23 18.43
CA VAL A 215 20.24 -4.44 19.70
C VAL A 215 19.59 -5.82 19.78
N HIS A 216 19.08 -6.35 18.67
CA HIS A 216 18.37 -7.63 18.63
C HIS A 216 18.98 -8.60 17.63
N PRO A 217 19.05 -9.90 17.96
CA PRO A 217 19.36 -10.92 16.96
C PRO A 217 18.24 -10.98 15.92
N ILE A 218 18.62 -11.08 14.65
CA ILE A 218 17.68 -11.11 13.52
C ILE A 218 17.82 -12.43 12.76
N ALA A 219 16.70 -13.11 12.52
CA ALA A 219 16.61 -14.27 11.66
C ALA A 219 15.80 -13.94 10.39
N LYS A 220 16.38 -14.22 9.22
CA LYS A 220 15.71 -14.06 7.92
C LYS A 220 14.60 -15.09 7.74
N LEU A 221 13.45 -14.67 7.22
CA LEU A 221 12.34 -15.56 6.87
C LEU A 221 12.32 -15.87 5.37
N ASN A 222 11.70 -17.01 5.03
CA ASN A 222 11.40 -17.36 3.63
C ASN A 222 10.21 -16.52 3.16
N ASP A 223 10.47 -15.59 2.25
CA ASP A 223 9.46 -14.74 1.65
C ASP A 223 8.74 -15.44 0.48
N ASP A 224 7.49 -15.07 0.23
CA ASP A 224 6.81 -15.37 -1.03
C ASP A 224 7.64 -14.79 -2.20
N PRO A 225 7.83 -15.51 -3.32
CA PRO A 225 8.66 -15.02 -4.44
C PRO A 225 8.24 -13.64 -4.97
N HIS A 226 6.96 -13.29 -4.85
CA HIS A 226 6.38 -12.01 -5.27
C HIS A 226 6.27 -10.99 -4.12
N SER A 227 6.83 -11.30 -2.94
CA SER A 227 6.84 -10.39 -1.79
C SER A 227 7.65 -9.14 -2.10
N THR A 228 7.07 -8.00 -1.74
CA THR A 228 7.74 -6.69 -1.84
C THR A 228 8.51 -6.35 -0.57
N ALA A 229 8.33 -7.15 0.49
CA ALA A 229 8.90 -6.96 1.79
C ALA A 229 9.86 -8.10 2.08
N LYS A 230 11.03 -7.76 2.63
CA LYS A 230 12.02 -8.74 3.10
C LYS A 230 11.72 -9.01 4.56
N SER A 231 11.14 -10.17 4.87
CA SER A 231 10.68 -10.48 6.22
C SER A 231 11.78 -11.11 7.09
N TYR A 232 11.69 -10.80 8.37
CA TYR A 232 12.61 -11.16 9.43
C TYR A 232 11.83 -11.41 10.72
N ARG A 233 12.49 -12.02 11.69
CA ARG A 233 12.00 -12.12 13.06
C ARG A 233 13.14 -11.94 14.05
N VAL A 234 12.79 -11.50 15.25
CA VAL A 234 13.62 -11.75 16.43
C VAL A 234 13.27 -13.16 16.93
N PRO A 235 14.25 -14.02 17.27
CA PRO A 235 13.99 -15.33 17.87
C PRO A 235 13.03 -15.25 19.06
N ASP A 236 12.20 -16.29 19.22
CA ASP A 236 11.23 -16.46 20.31
C ASP A 236 10.07 -15.45 20.38
N TRP A 237 10.09 -14.39 19.57
CA TRP A 237 9.00 -13.42 19.50
C TRP A 237 7.87 -13.92 18.59
N PRO A 238 6.59 -13.72 18.97
CA PRO A 238 5.43 -14.21 18.21
C PRO A 238 5.20 -13.44 16.91
N GLY A 239 5.58 -12.17 16.87
CA GLY A 239 5.44 -11.33 15.69
C GLY A 239 6.64 -11.41 14.76
N THR A 240 6.58 -10.61 13.69
CA THR A 240 7.62 -10.52 12.66
C THR A 240 7.77 -9.08 12.20
N PHE A 241 8.92 -8.74 11.63
CA PHE A 241 9.09 -7.45 10.96
C PHE A 241 9.60 -7.64 9.53
N ALA A 242 9.44 -6.65 8.69
CA ALA A 242 10.00 -6.66 7.35
C ALA A 242 10.42 -5.27 6.94
N VAL A 243 11.38 -5.21 6.01
CA VAL A 243 11.77 -3.96 5.37
C VAL A 243 11.28 -3.96 3.92
N ILE A 244 10.63 -2.89 3.51
CA ILE A 244 10.24 -2.63 2.12
C ILE A 244 11.24 -1.62 1.55
N SER A 245 12.25 -2.15 0.87
CA SER A 245 13.33 -1.40 0.22
C SER A 245 12.86 -0.83 -1.13
N THR A 246 12.02 0.20 -1.07
CA THR A 246 11.38 0.77 -2.27
C THR A 246 12.34 1.52 -3.18
N VAL A 247 13.49 1.96 -2.66
CA VAL A 247 14.43 2.84 -3.37
C VAL A 247 15.79 2.16 -3.51
N THR A 248 16.37 1.64 -2.41
CA THR A 248 17.77 1.19 -2.40
C THR A 248 17.98 -0.20 -2.98
N GLU A 249 17.05 -1.13 -2.74
CA GLU A 249 17.09 -2.50 -3.25
C GLU A 249 15.71 -2.91 -3.83
N PRO A 250 15.36 -2.47 -5.05
CA PRO A 250 14.02 -2.64 -5.59
C PRO A 250 13.62 -4.10 -5.85
N PHE A 251 12.42 -4.49 -5.42
CA PHE A 251 11.82 -5.83 -5.63
C PHE A 251 11.10 -5.98 -6.99
N CYS A 252 11.50 -5.19 -8.01
CA CYS A 252 10.73 -5.09 -9.25
C CYS A 252 10.72 -6.38 -10.08
N GLY A 253 11.77 -7.20 -9.97
CA GLY A 253 11.94 -8.44 -10.75
C GLY A 253 10.83 -9.47 -10.55
N SER A 254 10.15 -9.46 -9.40
CA SER A 254 9.05 -10.37 -9.08
C SER A 254 7.70 -9.68 -8.83
N CYS A 255 7.61 -8.37 -9.10
CA CYS A 255 6.43 -7.56 -8.78
C CYS A 255 5.20 -7.95 -9.62
N ASP A 256 4.23 -8.60 -8.98
CA ASP A 256 2.98 -9.08 -9.57
C ASP A 256 1.81 -8.08 -9.48
N ARG A 257 2.05 -6.88 -8.93
CA ARG A 257 0.99 -5.93 -8.56
C ARG A 257 0.53 -5.05 -9.70
N LEU A 258 -0.79 -4.90 -9.81
CA LEU A 258 -1.50 -3.93 -10.64
C LEU A 258 -2.32 -3.00 -9.74
N ARG A 259 -2.67 -1.81 -10.23
CA ARG A 259 -3.40 -0.78 -9.48
C ARG A 259 -4.55 -0.22 -10.31
N LEU A 260 -5.67 0.03 -9.63
CA LEU A 260 -6.83 0.75 -10.12
C LEU A 260 -7.03 1.98 -9.22
N THR A 261 -7.03 3.17 -9.80
CA THR A 261 -7.24 4.43 -9.08
C THR A 261 -8.72 4.65 -8.77
N ALA A 262 -9.03 5.65 -7.93
CA ALA A 262 -10.43 5.96 -7.54
C ALA A 262 -11.28 6.52 -8.69
N GLU A 263 -10.63 7.04 -9.73
CA GLU A 263 -11.24 7.44 -11.01
C GLU A 263 -11.25 6.29 -12.05
N GLY A 264 -10.89 5.07 -11.62
CA GLY A 264 -10.92 3.86 -12.44
C GLY A 264 -9.91 3.82 -13.59
N LYS A 265 -8.76 4.47 -13.40
CA LYS A 265 -7.60 4.34 -14.29
C LYS A 265 -6.64 3.26 -13.79
N MET A 266 -6.11 2.47 -14.70
CA MET A 266 -5.17 1.40 -14.40
C MET A 266 -3.73 1.88 -14.46
N ARG A 267 -2.94 1.50 -13.45
CA ARG A 267 -1.49 1.67 -13.38
C ARG A 267 -0.82 0.31 -13.18
N ASN A 268 0.17 -0.01 -14.00
CA ASN A 268 0.97 -1.23 -13.86
C ASN A 268 2.10 -1.10 -12.81
N CYS A 269 2.41 0.12 -12.36
CA CYS A 269 3.45 0.45 -11.39
C CYS A 269 2.99 1.57 -10.45
N LEU A 270 3.55 1.61 -9.23
CA LEU A 270 3.36 2.74 -8.32
C LEU A 270 3.91 4.05 -8.94
N PHE A 271 5.07 3.96 -9.59
CA PHE A 271 5.76 5.07 -10.25
C PHE A 271 5.40 5.23 -11.75
N ALA A 272 4.30 4.64 -12.21
CA ALA A 272 3.89 4.80 -13.60
C ALA A 272 3.63 6.29 -13.94
N ARG A 273 4.10 6.76 -15.09
CA ARG A 273 3.81 8.12 -15.57
C ARG A 273 2.50 8.18 -16.35
N GLU A 274 2.14 7.06 -16.97
CA GLU A 274 0.92 6.91 -17.76
C GLU A 274 -0.09 6.02 -17.05
N GLU A 275 -1.37 6.25 -17.35
CA GLU A 275 -2.48 5.47 -16.84
C GLU A 275 -3.43 5.12 -17.99
N THR A 276 -4.11 3.98 -17.89
CA THR A 276 -5.09 3.56 -18.89
C THR A 276 -6.49 3.73 -18.33
N ASP A 277 -7.33 4.53 -18.99
CA ASP A 277 -8.70 4.81 -18.55
C ASP A 277 -9.64 3.63 -18.85
N LEU A 278 -9.88 2.81 -17.83
CA LEU A 278 -10.80 1.67 -17.94
C LEU A 278 -12.24 2.10 -17.68
N LEU A 279 -12.46 3.06 -16.78
CA LEU A 279 -13.80 3.45 -16.35
C LEU A 279 -14.59 4.11 -17.45
N SER A 280 -13.98 5.04 -18.19
CA SER A 280 -14.66 5.70 -19.30
C SER A 280 -15.05 4.72 -20.41
N ALA A 281 -14.17 3.76 -20.73
CA ALA A 281 -14.46 2.70 -21.69
C ALA A 281 -15.60 1.78 -21.20
N LEU A 282 -15.54 1.35 -19.93
CA LEU A 282 -16.59 0.55 -19.31
C LEU A 282 -17.95 1.26 -19.35
N ARG A 283 -17.99 2.56 -19.03
CA ARG A 283 -19.22 3.38 -19.05
C ARG A 283 -19.80 3.57 -20.45
N ARG A 284 -18.97 3.50 -21.50
CA ARG A 284 -19.42 3.48 -22.90
C ARG A 284 -19.88 2.09 -23.38
N GLY A 285 -19.80 1.07 -22.52
CA GLY A 285 -20.13 -0.31 -22.87
C GLY A 285 -19.05 -1.01 -23.71
N GLU A 286 -17.82 -0.49 -23.72
CA GLU A 286 -16.70 -1.06 -24.46
C GLU A 286 -16.05 -2.23 -23.68
N ASP A 287 -15.44 -3.17 -24.40
CA ASP A 287 -14.60 -4.20 -23.77
C ASP A 287 -13.29 -3.58 -23.28
N ILE A 288 -13.06 -3.62 -21.96
CA ILE A 288 -11.86 -3.08 -21.32
C ILE A 288 -10.70 -4.08 -21.25
N ALA A 289 -10.91 -5.34 -21.62
CA ALA A 289 -9.86 -6.36 -21.58
C ALA A 289 -8.63 -6.03 -22.46
N PRO A 290 -8.78 -5.58 -23.72
CA PRO A 290 -7.63 -5.18 -24.53
C PRO A 290 -6.81 -4.04 -23.91
N LEU A 291 -7.48 -3.11 -23.19
CA LEU A 291 -6.83 -2.01 -22.50
C LEU A 291 -5.98 -2.50 -21.32
N ILE A 292 -6.49 -3.47 -20.56
CA ILE A 292 -5.78 -4.10 -19.44
C ILE A 292 -4.53 -4.83 -19.96
N GLU A 293 -4.70 -5.64 -21.00
CA GLU A 293 -3.62 -6.42 -21.62
C GLU A 293 -2.52 -5.50 -22.17
N ALA A 294 -2.90 -4.44 -22.89
CA ALA A 294 -1.96 -3.44 -23.38
C ALA A 294 -1.21 -2.71 -22.24
N ASN A 295 -1.91 -2.33 -21.16
CA ASN A 295 -1.29 -1.67 -20.01
C ASN A 295 -0.25 -2.56 -19.32
N VAL A 296 -0.51 -3.86 -19.22
CA VAL A 296 0.46 -4.79 -18.62
C VAL A 296 1.72 -4.92 -19.47
N LEU A 297 1.60 -4.91 -20.80
CA LEU A 297 2.75 -5.01 -21.71
C LEU A 297 3.68 -3.79 -21.67
N THR A 298 3.22 -2.63 -21.20
CA THR A 298 4.06 -1.43 -21.03
C THR A 298 4.78 -1.37 -19.68
N LYS A 299 4.60 -2.38 -18.81
CA LYS A 299 5.23 -2.39 -17.48
C LYS A 299 6.75 -2.51 -17.60
N HIS A 300 7.45 -1.46 -17.18
CA HIS A 300 8.92 -1.44 -17.15
C HIS A 300 9.54 -2.51 -16.26
N ALA A 301 10.79 -2.87 -16.55
CA ALA A 301 11.58 -3.83 -15.79
C ALA A 301 11.68 -3.43 -14.31
N MET A 302 12.00 -2.16 -14.05
CA MET A 302 12.15 -1.62 -12.70
C MET A 302 11.68 -0.18 -12.59
N LEU A 303 11.27 0.20 -11.37
CA LEU A 303 10.98 1.57 -10.94
C LEU A 303 10.10 2.38 -11.93
N GLY A 304 9.19 1.75 -12.67
CA GLY A 304 8.38 2.46 -13.66
C GLY A 304 9.19 3.14 -14.78
N GLY A 305 10.39 2.63 -15.10
CA GLY A 305 11.28 3.19 -16.13
C GLY A 305 12.24 4.26 -15.62
N LEU A 306 12.20 4.55 -14.32
CA LEU A 306 13.06 5.52 -13.68
C LEU A 306 14.44 4.93 -13.39
N PRO A 307 15.49 5.77 -13.35
CA PRO A 307 16.83 5.29 -13.05
C PRO A 307 16.95 4.79 -11.61
N PRO A 308 17.85 3.82 -11.38
CA PRO A 308 18.07 3.27 -10.06
C PRO A 308 18.62 4.34 -9.11
N PHE A 309 18.29 4.19 -7.83
CA PHE A 309 18.92 4.97 -6.79
C PHE A 309 20.42 4.64 -6.71
N LYS A 310 21.27 5.64 -6.95
CA LYS A 310 22.73 5.54 -6.74
C LYS A 310 23.11 6.35 -5.51
N PRO A 311 23.64 5.76 -4.42
CA PRO A 311 24.04 6.46 -3.19
C PRO A 311 24.99 7.65 -3.41
N GLU A 312 25.89 7.54 -4.38
CA GLU A 312 27.05 8.42 -4.58
C GLU A 312 26.86 9.52 -5.64
N ALA A 313 25.80 9.48 -6.45
CA ALA A 313 25.57 10.46 -7.52
C ALA A 313 24.64 11.58 -7.03
N GLN A 314 25.15 12.81 -7.01
CA GLN A 314 24.46 13.98 -6.42
C GLN A 314 23.42 14.65 -7.33
N GLU A 315 23.35 14.37 -8.64
CA GLU A 315 22.59 15.23 -9.55
C GLU A 315 21.33 14.60 -10.20
N GLU A 316 20.24 15.37 -10.02
CA GLU A 316 19.07 15.59 -10.90
C GLU A 316 17.94 14.56 -11.00
N VAL A 317 18.13 13.26 -10.81
CA VAL A 317 17.13 12.32 -11.39
C VAL A 317 15.88 11.98 -10.57
N LEU A 318 15.66 12.64 -9.43
CA LEU A 318 14.58 12.26 -8.50
C LEU A 318 13.58 13.38 -8.19
N HIS A 319 13.65 14.51 -8.90
CA HIS A 319 12.59 15.51 -8.86
C HIS A 319 11.32 14.94 -9.50
N ASP A 320 10.55 14.28 -8.63
CA ASP A 320 9.23 13.71 -8.83
C ASP A 320 9.14 12.39 -9.61
N LEU A 321 9.61 11.28 -8.99
CA LEU A 321 9.42 9.91 -9.52
C LEU A 321 7.94 9.53 -9.72
N SER A 322 7.00 10.27 -9.15
CA SER A 322 5.58 10.02 -9.36
C SER A 322 4.89 11.34 -9.69
N ALA A 323 4.41 11.48 -10.92
CA ALA A 323 3.60 12.63 -11.36
C ALA A 323 2.30 12.86 -10.53
N ARG A 324 2.03 12.02 -9.54
CA ARG A 324 0.86 12.04 -8.67
C ARG A 324 1.24 11.93 -7.20
N PRO A 325 0.51 12.62 -6.30
CA PRO A 325 0.67 12.45 -4.86
C PRO A 325 0.17 11.06 -4.43
N MET A 326 0.73 10.53 -3.35
CA MET A 326 0.47 9.17 -2.87
C MET A 326 -1.03 8.89 -2.64
N VAL A 327 -1.76 9.86 -2.08
CA VAL A 327 -3.21 9.73 -1.82
C VAL A 327 -4.03 9.42 -3.09
N SER A 328 -3.59 9.93 -4.25
CA SER A 328 -4.37 9.82 -5.49
C SER A 328 -4.18 8.49 -6.23
N ILE A 329 -3.20 7.67 -5.81
CA ILE A 329 -2.85 6.40 -6.48
C ILE A 329 -2.99 5.17 -5.57
N GLY A 330 -3.64 5.35 -4.41
CA GLY A 330 -3.95 4.27 -3.46
C GLY A 330 -2.70 3.71 -2.76
N GLY A 331 -2.21 4.42 -1.74
CA GLY A 331 -1.06 4.05 -0.89
C GLY A 331 -0.95 2.56 -0.55
#